data_AF-A0A151JUR7-F1
#
_entry.id   AF-A0A151JUR7-F1
#
_cell.length_a   1.000
_cell.length_b   1.000
_cell.length_c   1.000
_cell.angle_alpha   90.00
_cell.angle_beta   90.00
_cell.angle_gamma   90.00
#
_symmetry.space_group_name_H-M   'P 1'
#
loop_
_entity.id
_entity.type
_entity.pdbx_description
1 polymer ?
#
loop_
_entity_poly.entity_id
_entity_poly.type
_entity_poly.pdbx_seq_one_letter_code
_entity_poly.pdbx_strand_id
1 'polypeptide(L)'
;MMTTLQAALAPLLTIGSFFGLGFFEYHGHSMPYLSCPYVLAIWSSLIYFVYCPLIFFDLFENPNLIWKYWMFIMVLITAITSILASWFHFKELKMCLRELSLVDNTMEAIGSPKKYQRLHKWIIRITIGYIVYMFYSLAIFTLIPKFLYNTNFYVIIGTLPIFYSEFVLVLSALIWGTILGCVSFRFHQVNDCLYVSYSENNADYRRQNRSNLECQRITNAENRKQYIWIIM
;
A
#
# COMPACT_ATOMS: atom_id res chain seq x y z
N MET A 1 -8.21 16.00 -12.72
CA MET A 1 -6.77 16.14 -12.41
C MET A 1 -6.56 15.56 -11.02
N MET A 2 -5.77 14.49 -10.87
CA MET A 2 -5.61 13.80 -9.59
C MET A 2 -4.48 14.48 -8.82
N THR A 3 -4.83 15.33 -7.85
CA THR A 3 -3.86 16.23 -7.20
C THR A 3 -3.22 15.65 -5.94
N THR A 4 -3.79 14.58 -5.36
CA THR A 4 -3.33 14.01 -4.10
C THR A 4 -3.10 12.50 -4.17
N LEU A 5 -2.10 12.01 -3.45
CA LEU A 5 -1.81 10.59 -3.29
C LEU A 5 -3.02 9.81 -2.74
N GLN A 6 -3.75 10.44 -1.81
CA GLN A 6 -4.97 9.89 -1.23
C GLN A 6 -6.04 9.62 -2.31
N ALA A 7 -6.16 10.48 -3.33
CA ALA A 7 -7.06 10.24 -4.44
C ALA A 7 -6.62 9.02 -5.27
N ALA A 8 -5.31 8.82 -5.49
CA ALA A 8 -4.77 7.67 -6.22
C ALA A 8 -5.00 6.33 -5.51
N LEU A 9 -5.03 6.33 -4.17
CA LEU A 9 -5.31 5.14 -3.36
C LEU A 9 -6.81 4.94 -3.06
N ALA A 10 -7.65 5.94 -3.34
CA ALA A 10 -9.06 5.93 -3.00
C ALA A 10 -9.81 4.67 -3.46
N PRO A 11 -9.67 4.17 -4.71
CA PRO A 11 -10.42 2.98 -5.14
C PRO A 11 -10.12 1.75 -4.28
N LEU A 12 -8.86 1.55 -3.91
CA LEU A 12 -8.42 0.42 -3.10
C LEU A 12 -8.89 0.56 -1.65
N LEU A 13 -8.79 1.77 -1.08
CA LEU A 13 -9.22 2.07 0.28
C LEU A 13 -10.75 2.00 0.42
N THR A 14 -11.51 2.44 -0.59
CA THR A 14 -12.98 2.34 -0.62
C THR A 14 -13.41 0.88 -0.60
N ILE A 15 -12.79 0.02 -1.42
CA ILE A 15 -13.05 -1.42 -1.39
C ILE A 15 -12.66 -1.98 -0.02
N GLY A 16 -11.47 -1.68 0.50
CA GLY A 16 -11.05 -2.06 1.86
C GLY A 16 -12.07 -1.71 2.94
N SER A 17 -12.68 -0.53 2.86
CA SER A 17 -13.68 -0.10 3.82
C SER A 17 -14.96 -0.95 3.82
N PHE A 18 -15.43 -1.41 2.65
CA PHE A 18 -16.58 -2.33 2.58
C PHE A 18 -16.34 -3.66 3.32
N PHE A 19 -15.09 -4.11 3.37
CA PHE A 19 -14.71 -5.36 4.04
C PHE A 19 -14.21 -5.17 5.48
N GLY A 20 -14.39 -3.96 6.03
CA GLY A 20 -14.00 -3.63 7.40
C GLY A 20 -12.53 -3.26 7.59
N LEU A 21 -11.73 -3.20 6.53
CA LEU A 21 -10.31 -2.84 6.56
C LEU A 21 -10.06 -1.32 6.58
N GLY A 22 -11.08 -0.48 6.44
CA GLY A 22 -10.94 0.98 6.39
C GLY A 22 -12.15 1.74 6.93
N PHE A 23 -11.95 3.00 7.31
CA PHE A 23 -13.03 3.87 7.80
C PHE A 23 -13.74 4.60 6.65
N PHE A 24 -15.08 4.56 6.67
CA PHE A 24 -15.91 5.39 5.81
C PHE A 24 -15.93 6.82 6.40
N GLU A 25 -15.40 7.79 5.66
CA GLU A 25 -15.60 9.21 5.97
C GLU A 25 -16.83 9.70 5.20
N TYR A 26 -17.94 9.86 5.90
CA TYR A 26 -19.11 10.56 5.39
C TYR A 26 -19.07 11.99 5.93
N HIS A 27 -18.99 12.99 5.05
CA HIS A 27 -19.06 14.41 5.40
C HIS A 27 -18.08 14.91 6.50
N GLY A 28 -16.81 14.46 6.46
CA GLY A 28 -15.75 15.05 7.29
C GLY A 28 -15.59 14.48 8.70
N HIS A 29 -16.48 13.59 9.13
CA HIS A 29 -16.29 12.78 10.33
C HIS A 29 -16.01 11.33 9.95
N SER A 30 -14.84 10.82 10.33
CA SER A 30 -14.59 9.38 10.35
C SER A 30 -15.58 8.77 11.33
N MET A 31 -16.49 7.91 10.89
CA MET A 31 -17.39 7.18 11.80
C MET A 31 -16.93 5.71 11.97
N PRO A 32 -16.05 5.44 12.96
CA PRO A 32 -15.76 4.09 13.46
C PRO A 32 -16.98 3.32 13.94
N TYR A 33 -17.98 4.04 14.45
CA TYR A 33 -18.99 3.49 15.34
C TYR A 33 -20.06 2.65 14.63
N LEU A 34 -20.28 2.84 13.33
CA LEU A 34 -21.22 2.03 12.56
C LEU A 34 -20.53 0.85 11.86
N SER A 35 -19.26 0.98 11.48
CA SER A 35 -18.50 -0.12 10.85
C SER A 35 -18.06 -1.17 11.87
N CYS A 36 -17.69 -0.79 13.09
CA CYS A 36 -17.20 -1.73 14.10
C CYS A 36 -18.22 -2.80 14.52
N PRO A 37 -19.43 -2.45 15.00
CA PRO A 37 -20.44 -3.46 15.37
C PRO A 37 -20.94 -4.24 14.15
N TYR A 38 -20.95 -3.62 12.95
CA TYR A 38 -21.30 -4.30 11.71
C TYR A 38 -20.28 -5.38 11.32
N VAL A 39 -19.00 -5.04 11.34
CA VAL A 39 -17.90 -5.97 11.07
C VAL A 39 -17.90 -7.08 12.12
N LEU A 40 -17.99 -6.74 13.40
CA LEU A 40 -18.09 -7.72 14.48
C LEU A 40 -19.31 -8.63 14.32
N ALA A 41 -20.49 -8.09 14.00
CA ALA A 41 -21.70 -8.89 13.79
C ALA A 41 -21.55 -9.85 12.60
N ILE A 42 -20.95 -9.41 11.49
CA ILE A 42 -20.66 -10.26 10.34
C ILE A 42 -19.71 -11.38 10.75
N TRP A 43 -18.57 -11.06 11.37
CA TRP A 43 -17.58 -12.07 11.73
C TRP A 43 -18.08 -13.02 12.82
N SER A 44 -18.81 -12.54 13.83
CA SER A 44 -19.46 -13.39 14.83
C SER A 44 -20.51 -14.30 14.20
N SER A 45 -21.31 -13.80 13.25
CA SER A 45 -22.26 -14.61 12.48
C SER A 45 -21.54 -15.67 11.64
N LEU A 46 -20.46 -15.31 10.95
CA LEU A 46 -19.66 -16.25 10.16
C LEU A 46 -19.04 -17.36 11.03
N ILE A 47 -18.48 -16.99 12.18
CA ILE A 47 -17.90 -17.95 13.13
C ILE A 47 -18.98 -18.91 13.64
N TYR A 48 -20.11 -18.37 14.09
CA TYR A 48 -21.15 -19.15 14.74
C TYR A 48 -21.93 -20.04 13.76
N PHE A 49 -22.39 -19.50 12.64
CA PHE A 49 -23.25 -20.23 11.69
C PHE A 49 -22.48 -21.12 10.72
N VAL A 50 -21.19 -20.87 10.50
CA VAL A 50 -20.45 -21.59 9.45
C VAL A 50 -19.22 -22.31 9.98
N TYR A 51 -18.28 -21.61 10.62
CA TYR A 51 -17.06 -22.27 11.09
C TYR A 51 -17.34 -23.29 12.20
N CYS A 52 -18.17 -22.94 13.19
CA CYS A 52 -18.48 -23.82 14.31
C CYS A 52 -19.15 -25.14 13.87
N PRO A 53 -20.23 -25.12 13.05
CA PRO A 53 -20.83 -26.36 12.57
C PRO A 53 -19.95 -27.12 11.58
N LEU A 54 -19.21 -26.46 10.67
CA LEU A 54 -18.30 -27.16 9.76
C LEU A 54 -17.19 -27.91 10.53
N ILE A 55 -16.59 -27.26 11.52
CA ILE A 55 -15.56 -27.89 12.35
C ILE A 55 -16.18 -29.03 13.17
N PHE A 56 -17.34 -28.84 13.78
CA PHE A 56 -17.93 -29.85 14.65
C PHE A 56 -18.42 -31.09 13.88
N PHE A 57 -19.13 -30.91 12.76
CA PHE A 57 -19.66 -32.03 11.97
C PHE A 57 -18.55 -32.81 11.27
N ASP A 58 -17.65 -32.14 10.57
CA ASP A 58 -16.65 -32.84 9.76
C ASP A 58 -15.51 -33.45 10.60
N LEU A 59 -15.13 -32.82 11.71
CA LEU A 59 -14.12 -33.38 12.63
C LEU A 59 -14.64 -34.63 13.33
N PHE A 60 -15.95 -34.70 13.59
CA PHE A 60 -16.60 -35.88 14.17
C PHE A 60 -16.65 -37.04 13.17
N GLU A 61 -16.92 -36.77 11.89
CA GLU A 61 -16.92 -37.80 10.86
C GLU A 61 -15.52 -38.25 10.43
N ASN A 62 -14.51 -37.37 10.44
CA ASN A 62 -13.22 -37.69 9.82
C ASN A 62 -12.02 -36.97 10.47
N PRO A 63 -11.34 -37.59 11.45
CA PRO A 63 -10.23 -36.96 12.17
C PRO A 63 -8.98 -36.73 11.29
N ASN A 64 -8.87 -37.35 10.12
CA ASN A 64 -7.73 -37.11 9.22
C ASN A 64 -7.78 -35.74 8.50
N LEU A 65 -8.90 -35.01 8.59
CA LEU A 65 -9.06 -33.67 8.01
C LEU A 65 -8.59 -32.52 8.93
N ILE A 66 -8.06 -32.83 10.13
CA ILE A 66 -7.55 -31.85 11.12
C ILE A 66 -6.65 -30.79 10.50
N TRP A 67 -5.71 -31.18 9.63
CA TRP A 67 -4.76 -30.24 9.01
C TRP A 67 -5.45 -29.18 8.15
N LYS A 68 -6.51 -29.57 7.43
CA LYS A 68 -7.30 -28.67 6.59
C LYS A 68 -8.03 -27.62 7.44
N TYR A 69 -8.64 -28.03 8.54
CA TYR A 69 -9.31 -27.11 9.48
C TYR A 69 -8.32 -26.19 10.18
N TRP A 70 -7.13 -26.68 10.51
CA TRP A 70 -6.09 -25.87 11.14
C TRP A 70 -5.68 -24.70 10.24
N MET A 71 -5.50 -24.95 8.94
CA MET A 71 -5.26 -23.87 7.96
C MET A 71 -6.41 -22.85 7.93
N PHE A 72 -7.67 -23.29 7.94
CA PHE A 72 -8.82 -22.38 7.94
C PHE A 72 -8.91 -21.52 9.20
N ILE A 73 -8.64 -22.10 10.37
CA ILE A 73 -8.59 -21.37 11.64
C ILE A 73 -7.46 -20.33 11.60
N MET A 74 -6.27 -20.70 11.10
CA MET A 74 -5.16 -19.77 10.97
C MET A 74 -5.49 -18.61 10.02
N VAL A 75 -6.16 -18.87 8.90
CA VAL A 75 -6.64 -17.83 7.97
C VAL A 75 -7.63 -16.90 8.65
N LEU A 76 -8.60 -17.44 9.41
CA LEU A 76 -9.59 -16.64 10.13
C LEU A 76 -8.95 -15.75 11.19
N ILE A 77 -8.06 -16.31 12.02
CA ILE A 77 -7.32 -15.54 13.03
C ILE A 77 -6.51 -14.42 12.35
N THR A 78 -5.83 -14.72 11.25
CA THR A 78 -5.03 -13.74 10.50
C THR A 78 -5.89 -12.66 9.88
N ALA A 79 -7.10 -12.99 9.40
CA ALA A 79 -8.04 -12.00 8.87
C ALA A 79 -8.54 -11.06 9.98
N ILE A 80 -8.90 -11.60 11.14
CA ILE A 80 -9.35 -10.81 12.30
C ILE A 80 -8.23 -9.90 12.80
N THR A 81 -7.00 -10.42 12.95
CA THR A 81 -5.85 -9.60 13.36
C THR A 81 -5.52 -8.54 12.32
N SER A 82 -5.67 -8.84 11.02
CA SER A 82 -5.49 -7.87 9.94
C SER A 82 -6.49 -6.72 10.03
N ILE A 83 -7.76 -7.00 10.33
CA ILE A 83 -8.79 -5.97 10.52
C ILE A 83 -8.46 -5.11 11.73
N LEU A 84 -8.13 -5.74 12.86
CA LEU A 84 -7.74 -5.02 14.08
C LEU A 84 -6.52 -4.15 13.85
N ALA A 85 -5.47 -4.69 13.24
CA ALA A 85 -4.26 -3.95 12.89
C ALA A 85 -4.58 -2.78 11.96
N SER A 86 -5.44 -2.99 10.96
CA SER A 86 -5.88 -1.92 10.05
C SER A 86 -6.61 -0.81 10.81
N TRP A 87 -7.44 -1.15 11.81
CA TRP A 87 -8.09 -0.14 12.65
C TRP A 87 -7.13 0.63 13.54
N PHE A 88 -6.21 -0.07 14.23
CA PHE A 88 -5.22 0.56 15.10
C PHE A 88 -4.30 1.51 14.33
N HIS A 89 -3.77 1.05 13.19
CA HIS A 89 -2.79 1.82 12.43
C HIS A 89 -3.42 2.81 11.44
N PHE A 90 -4.75 2.85 11.28
CA PHE A 90 -5.39 3.74 10.30
C PHE A 90 -5.07 5.22 10.55
N LYS A 91 -5.05 5.66 11.82
CA LYS A 91 -4.74 7.05 12.17
C LYS A 91 -3.30 7.41 11.78
N GLU A 92 -2.37 6.51 12.04
CA GLU A 92 -0.96 6.64 11.67
C GLU A 92 -0.80 6.65 10.14
N LEU A 93 -1.53 5.78 9.45
CA LEU A 93 -1.57 5.69 7.99
C LEU A 93 -2.03 7.02 7.37
N LYS A 94 -3.09 7.62 7.91
CA LYS A 94 -3.60 8.92 7.44
C LYS A 94 -2.58 10.04 7.65
N MET A 95 -1.90 10.04 8.79
CA MET A 95 -0.83 11.00 9.07
C MET A 95 0.34 10.81 8.10
N CYS A 96 0.75 9.56 7.87
CA CYS A 96 1.80 9.21 6.92
C CYS A 96 1.45 9.67 5.49
N LEU A 97 0.23 9.44 5.01
CA LEU A 97 -0.23 9.90 3.69
C LEU A 97 -0.22 11.44 3.57
N ARG A 98 -0.53 12.16 4.65
CA ARG A 98 -0.48 13.63 4.68
C ARG A 98 0.96 14.14 4.63
N GLU A 99 1.85 13.59 5.44
CA GLU A 99 3.28 13.91 5.40
C GLU A 99 3.87 13.61 4.01
N LEU A 100 3.49 12.47 3.43
CA LEU A 100 3.94 12.11 2.09
C LEU A 100 3.44 13.08 1.01
N SER A 101 2.23 13.63 1.16
CA SER A 101 1.75 14.70 0.27
C SER A 101 2.51 16.01 0.43
N LEU A 102 3.02 16.31 1.62
CA LEU A 102 3.84 17.50 1.87
C LEU A 102 5.20 17.35 1.20
N VAL A 103 5.84 16.19 1.38
CA VAL A 103 7.10 15.82 0.68
C VAL A 103 6.92 15.88 -0.83
N ASP A 104 5.76 15.45 -1.34
CA ASP A 104 5.48 15.52 -2.76
C ASP A 104 5.36 16.96 -3.29
N ASN A 105 4.87 17.91 -2.48
CA ASN A 105 4.82 19.32 -2.86
C ASN A 105 6.21 19.97 -2.84
N THR A 106 7.08 19.62 -1.89
CA THR A 106 8.46 20.13 -1.86
C THR A 106 9.27 19.59 -3.03
N MET A 107 9.08 18.31 -3.36
CA MET A 107 9.78 17.67 -4.48
C MET A 107 9.28 18.15 -5.85
N GLU A 108 8.01 18.55 -5.97
CA GLU A 108 7.49 19.26 -7.15
C GLU A 108 8.14 20.64 -7.31
N ALA A 109 8.36 21.36 -6.21
CA ALA A 109 9.08 22.64 -6.24
C ALA A 109 10.55 22.51 -6.67
N ILE A 110 11.17 21.33 -6.42
CA ILE A 110 12.53 20.97 -6.88
C ILE A 110 12.53 20.47 -8.34
N GLY A 111 11.36 20.43 -9.00
CA GLY A 111 11.23 20.10 -10.42
C GLY A 111 10.93 18.63 -10.72
N SER A 112 10.60 17.81 -9.72
CA SER A 112 10.22 16.41 -9.94
C SER A 112 8.73 16.25 -10.26
N PRO A 113 8.34 15.71 -11.43
CA PRO A 113 6.94 15.66 -11.84
C PRO A 113 6.12 14.63 -11.04
N LYS A 114 4.87 14.97 -10.73
CA LYS A 114 3.89 14.11 -10.05
C LYS A 114 3.52 12.89 -10.92
N LYS A 115 3.99 11.70 -10.55
CA LYS A 115 3.71 10.42 -11.25
C LYS A 115 2.42 9.70 -10.78
N TYR A 116 1.52 10.36 -10.06
CA TYR A 116 0.33 9.73 -9.46
C TYR A 116 -0.61 9.05 -10.47
N GLN A 117 -0.71 9.58 -11.69
CA GLN A 117 -1.55 8.96 -12.72
C GLN A 117 -1.10 7.54 -13.08
N ARG A 118 0.22 7.29 -13.10
CA ARG A 118 0.76 5.95 -13.38
C ARG A 118 0.47 5.01 -12.22
N LEU A 119 0.64 5.47 -10.98
CA LEU A 119 0.35 4.70 -9.77
C LEU A 119 -1.14 4.34 -9.69
N HIS A 120 -2.03 5.31 -9.91
CA HIS A 120 -3.48 5.11 -9.93
C HIS A 120 -3.92 4.09 -10.99
N LYS A 121 -3.41 4.20 -12.23
CA LYS A 121 -3.68 3.21 -13.29
C LYS A 121 -3.20 1.80 -12.90
N TRP A 122 -2.04 1.71 -12.23
CA TRP A 122 -1.51 0.45 -11.72
C TRP A 122 -2.39 -0.15 -10.63
N ILE A 123 -2.81 0.66 -9.64
CA ILE A 123 -3.70 0.22 -8.56
C ILE A 123 -5.03 -0.26 -9.13
N ILE A 124 -5.67 0.51 -10.02
CA ILE A 124 -6.91 0.08 -10.70
C ILE A 124 -6.73 -1.26 -11.40
N ARG A 125 -5.62 -1.46 -12.12
CA ARG A 125 -5.36 -2.72 -12.84
C ARG A 125 -5.25 -3.91 -11.88
N ILE A 126 -4.54 -3.74 -10.76
CA ILE A 126 -4.41 -4.78 -9.73
C ILE A 126 -5.78 -5.08 -9.10
N THR A 127 -6.54 -4.04 -8.75
CA THR A 127 -7.88 -4.17 -8.16
C THR A 127 -8.84 -4.91 -9.10
N ILE A 128 -8.90 -4.54 -10.38
CA ILE A 128 -9.76 -5.23 -11.36
C ILE A 128 -9.35 -6.69 -11.52
N GLY A 129 -8.05 -6.96 -11.69
CA GLY A 129 -7.54 -8.32 -11.82
C GLY A 129 -7.88 -9.19 -10.61
N TYR A 130 -7.80 -8.60 -9.41
CA TYR A 130 -8.15 -9.28 -8.18
C TYR A 130 -9.65 -9.58 -8.08
N ILE A 131 -10.52 -8.63 -8.43
CA ILE A 131 -11.98 -8.85 -8.48
C ILE A 131 -12.32 -10.00 -9.43
N VAL A 132 -11.73 -10.03 -10.62
CA VAL A 132 -11.95 -11.09 -11.61
C VAL A 132 -11.50 -12.45 -11.07
N TYR A 133 -10.31 -12.51 -10.47
CA TYR A 133 -9.79 -13.73 -9.84
C TYR A 133 -10.75 -14.27 -8.76
N MET A 134 -11.33 -13.38 -7.96
CA MET A 134 -12.26 -13.77 -6.91
C MET A 134 -13.56 -14.36 -7.44
N PHE A 135 -14.16 -13.73 -8.45
CA PHE A 135 -15.34 -14.30 -9.10
C PHE A 135 -15.04 -15.64 -9.79
N TYR A 136 -13.87 -15.77 -10.39
CA TYR A 136 -13.41 -17.02 -11.00
C TYR A 136 -13.24 -18.14 -9.96
N SER A 137 -12.56 -17.85 -8.84
CA SER A 137 -12.38 -18.80 -7.75
C SER A 137 -13.73 -19.23 -7.18
N LEU A 138 -14.61 -18.26 -6.91
CA LEU A 138 -15.97 -18.53 -6.44
C LEU A 138 -16.75 -19.43 -7.42
N ALA A 139 -16.68 -19.15 -8.72
CA ALA A 139 -17.35 -19.95 -9.74
C ALA A 139 -16.85 -21.40 -9.75
N ILE A 140 -15.53 -21.62 -9.67
CA ILE A 140 -14.93 -22.97 -9.58
C ILE A 140 -15.46 -23.71 -8.37
N PHE A 141 -15.38 -23.11 -7.19
CA PHE A 141 -15.70 -23.78 -5.94
C PHE A 141 -17.21 -23.96 -5.71
N THR A 142 -18.06 -23.26 -6.45
CA THR A 142 -19.52 -23.41 -6.34
C THR A 142 -20.11 -24.23 -7.49
N LEU A 143 -19.74 -23.96 -8.74
CA LEU A 143 -20.32 -24.60 -9.92
C LEU A 143 -19.78 -26.01 -10.14
N ILE A 144 -18.48 -26.25 -9.94
CA ILE A 144 -17.89 -27.57 -10.20
C ILE A 144 -18.44 -28.62 -9.24
N PRO A 145 -18.50 -28.39 -7.91
CA PRO A 145 -19.09 -29.36 -7.00
C PRO A 145 -20.57 -29.59 -7.27
N LYS A 146 -21.30 -28.52 -7.62
CA LYS A 146 -22.72 -28.62 -7.93
C LYS A 146 -22.98 -29.45 -9.18
N PHE A 147 -22.16 -29.32 -10.20
CA PHE A 147 -22.33 -30.02 -11.47
C PHE A 147 -21.81 -31.46 -11.42
N LEU A 148 -20.64 -31.70 -10.82
CA LEU A 148 -20.00 -33.02 -10.79
C LEU A 148 -20.53 -33.93 -9.69
N TYR A 149 -20.80 -33.40 -8.50
CA TYR A 149 -21.12 -34.20 -7.31
C TYR A 149 -22.55 -33.96 -6.80
N ASN A 150 -23.35 -33.16 -7.52
CA ASN A 150 -24.68 -32.70 -7.10
C ASN A 150 -24.72 -32.24 -5.62
N THR A 151 -23.67 -31.52 -5.20
CA THR A 151 -23.56 -31.08 -3.81
C THR A 151 -24.76 -30.25 -3.36
N ASN A 152 -25.12 -30.44 -2.09
CA ASN A 152 -26.25 -29.75 -1.47
C ASN A 152 -25.96 -28.25 -1.33
N PHE A 153 -27.01 -27.43 -1.42
CA PHE A 153 -26.90 -25.98 -1.38
C PHE A 153 -26.31 -25.48 -0.06
N TYR A 154 -26.56 -26.20 1.03
CA TYR A 154 -25.96 -25.93 2.35
C TYR A 154 -24.43 -25.99 2.34
N VAL A 155 -23.84 -26.93 1.60
CA VAL A 155 -22.37 -27.05 1.47
C VAL A 155 -21.81 -25.85 0.71
N ILE A 156 -22.52 -25.38 -0.32
CA ILE A 156 -22.15 -24.20 -1.10
C ILE A 156 -22.23 -22.93 -0.24
N ILE A 157 -23.27 -22.79 0.59
CA ILE A 157 -23.38 -21.67 1.53
C ILE A 157 -22.24 -21.72 2.55
N GLY A 158 -21.86 -22.91 3.02
CA GLY A 158 -20.76 -23.08 3.97
C GLY A 158 -19.38 -22.70 3.43
N THR A 159 -19.16 -22.74 2.11
CA THR A 159 -17.86 -22.36 1.53
C THR A 159 -17.72 -20.85 1.30
N LEU A 160 -18.81 -20.09 1.17
CA LEU A 160 -18.78 -18.65 0.94
C LEU A 160 -17.98 -17.85 1.98
N PRO A 161 -18.09 -18.13 3.31
CA PRO A 161 -17.31 -17.40 4.32
C PRO A 161 -15.81 -17.65 4.28
N ILE A 162 -15.40 -18.82 3.78
CA ILE A 162 -13.98 -19.14 3.60
C ILE A 162 -13.40 -18.23 2.52
N PHE A 163 -14.10 -18.08 1.39
CA PHE A 163 -13.71 -17.14 0.34
C PHE A 163 -13.74 -15.69 0.81
N TYR A 164 -14.71 -15.33 1.64
CA TYR A 164 -14.77 -14.00 2.24
C TYR A 164 -13.54 -13.71 3.12
N SER A 165 -13.10 -14.69 3.91
CA SER A 165 -11.92 -14.53 4.79
C SER A 165 -10.61 -14.43 4.00
N GLU A 166 -10.44 -15.27 2.98
CA GLU A 166 -9.32 -15.15 2.04
C GLU A 166 -9.33 -13.81 1.31
N PHE A 167 -10.52 -13.32 0.96
CA PHE A 167 -10.66 -12.03 0.29
C PHE A 167 -10.14 -10.88 1.14
N VAL A 168 -10.58 -10.85 2.40
CA VAL A 168 -10.17 -9.84 3.37
C VAL A 168 -8.65 -9.89 3.59
N LEU A 169 -8.07 -11.08 3.69
CA LEU A 169 -6.63 -11.26 3.90
C LEU A 169 -5.79 -10.75 2.73
N VAL A 170 -6.15 -11.12 1.49
CA VAL A 170 -5.40 -10.66 0.32
C VAL A 170 -5.61 -9.16 0.11
N LEU A 171 -6.81 -8.64 0.37
CA LEU A 171 -7.07 -7.20 0.29
C LEU A 171 -6.27 -6.42 1.35
N SER A 172 -6.15 -6.93 2.58
CA SER A 172 -5.32 -6.30 3.62
C SER A 172 -3.85 -6.28 3.19
N ALA A 173 -3.33 -7.40 2.67
CA ALA A 173 -1.97 -7.49 2.14
C ALA A 173 -1.74 -6.53 0.96
N LEU A 174 -2.71 -6.38 0.06
CA LEU A 174 -2.65 -5.45 -1.06
C LEU A 174 -2.62 -3.98 -0.58
N ILE A 175 -3.45 -3.62 0.40
CA ILE A 175 -3.44 -2.27 0.99
C ILE A 175 -2.07 -1.98 1.62
N TRP A 176 -1.59 -2.85 2.49
CA TRP A 176 -0.29 -2.66 3.15
C TRP A 176 0.88 -2.67 2.17
N GLY A 177 0.88 -3.60 1.21
CA GLY A 177 1.93 -3.71 0.20
C GLY A 177 1.97 -2.50 -0.74
N THR A 178 0.82 -1.97 -1.15
CA THR A 178 0.78 -0.76 -2.00
C THR A 178 1.24 0.48 -1.26
N ILE A 179 0.91 0.60 0.03
CA ILE A 179 1.33 1.74 0.86
C ILE A 179 2.84 1.66 1.12
N LEU A 180 3.35 0.50 1.51
CA LEU A 180 4.78 0.27 1.69
C LEU A 180 5.55 0.55 0.39
N GLY A 181 5.05 0.06 -0.74
CA GLY A 181 5.64 0.31 -2.06
C GLY A 181 5.63 1.79 -2.45
N CYS A 182 4.55 2.51 -2.12
CA CYS A 182 4.48 3.95 -2.35
C CYS A 182 5.50 4.70 -1.48
N VAL A 183 5.59 4.37 -0.19
CA VAL A 183 6.55 4.99 0.73
C VAL A 183 7.99 4.72 0.29
N SER A 184 8.32 3.46 -0.03
CA SER A 184 9.64 3.06 -0.54
C SER A 184 10.02 3.80 -1.82
N PHE A 185 9.12 3.87 -2.80
CA PHE A 185 9.34 4.61 -4.04
C PHE A 185 9.68 6.09 -3.79
N ARG A 186 9.02 6.73 -2.82
CA ARG A 186 9.27 8.13 -2.47
C ARG A 186 10.59 8.33 -1.74
N PHE A 187 10.96 7.43 -0.82
CA PHE A 187 12.27 7.48 -0.20
C PHE A 187 13.40 7.38 -1.22
N HIS A 188 13.26 6.50 -2.22
CA HIS A 188 14.21 6.44 -3.34
C HIS A 188 14.27 7.76 -4.10
N GLN A 189 13.13 8.35 -4.43
CA GLN A 189 13.08 9.61 -5.17
C GLN A 189 13.71 10.78 -4.39
N VAL A 190 13.48 10.86 -3.09
CA VAL A 190 14.11 11.86 -2.21
C VAL A 190 15.62 11.64 -2.15
N ASN A 191 16.07 10.39 -2.02
CA ASN A 191 17.49 10.06 -1.98
C ASN A 191 18.20 10.41 -3.29
N ASP A 192 17.57 10.16 -4.44
CA ASP A 192 18.08 10.54 -5.76
C ASP A 192 18.20 12.07 -5.89
N CYS A 193 17.18 12.82 -5.44
CA CYS A 193 17.23 14.28 -5.41
C CYS A 193 18.36 14.80 -4.52
N LEU A 194 18.53 14.25 -3.31
CA LEU A 194 19.63 14.64 -2.42
C LEU A 194 21.00 14.35 -3.02
N TYR A 195 21.16 13.22 -3.71
CA TYR A 195 22.40 12.88 -4.39
C TYR A 195 22.74 13.87 -5.51
N VAL A 196 21.75 14.22 -6.34
CA VAL A 196 21.92 15.22 -7.39
C VAL A 196 22.27 16.59 -6.80
N SER A 197 21.53 17.06 -5.80
CA SER A 197 21.83 18.34 -5.14
C SER A 197 23.20 18.36 -4.47
N TYR A 198 23.62 17.25 -3.85
CA TYR A 198 24.97 17.15 -3.27
C TYR A 198 26.06 17.16 -4.34
N SER A 199 25.85 16.43 -5.45
CA SER A 199 26.79 16.38 -6.56
C SER A 199 26.92 17.73 -7.29
N GLU A 200 25.80 18.41 -7.51
CA GLU A 200 25.75 19.72 -8.17
C GLU A 200 26.40 20.80 -7.31
N ASN A 201 26.11 20.83 -6.00
CA ASN A 201 26.82 21.70 -5.06
C ASN A 201 28.33 21.44 -5.06
N ASN A 202 28.77 20.18 -5.13
CA ASN A 202 30.19 19.84 -5.19
C ASN A 202 30.84 20.26 -6.53
N ALA A 203 30.10 20.15 -7.64
CA ALA A 203 30.55 20.59 -8.95
C ALA A 203 30.68 22.11 -9.03
N ASP A 204 29.73 22.86 -8.47
CA ASP A 204 29.78 24.32 -8.39
C ASP A 204 30.86 24.79 -7.41
N TYR A 205 31.03 24.13 -6.27
CA TYR A 205 32.15 24.41 -5.35
C TYR A 205 33.50 24.17 -6.04
N ARG A 206 33.61 23.10 -6.84
CA ARG A 206 34.81 22.80 -7.63
C ARG A 206 35.02 23.79 -8.77
N ARG A 207 33.96 24.25 -9.44
CA ARG A 207 34.03 25.30 -10.47
C ARG A 207 34.45 26.65 -9.88
N GLN A 208 33.90 27.02 -8.73
CA GLN A 208 34.20 28.27 -8.04
C GLN A 208 35.62 28.27 -7.44
N ASN A 209 36.09 27.14 -6.91
CA ASN A 209 37.50 27.01 -6.52
C ASN A 209 38.43 27.04 -7.73
N ARG A 210 38.04 26.47 -8.88
CA ARG A 210 38.84 26.50 -10.10
C ARG A 210 38.95 27.91 -10.69
N SER A 211 37.85 28.66 -10.72
CA SER A 211 37.86 30.07 -11.19
C SER A 211 38.62 30.99 -10.23
N ASN A 212 38.52 30.78 -8.91
CA ASN A 212 39.32 31.52 -7.93
C ASN A 212 40.82 31.22 -8.07
N LEU A 213 41.21 29.96 -8.34
CA LEU A 213 42.61 29.57 -8.55
C LEU A 213 43.17 30.12 -9.87
N GLU A 214 42.36 30.17 -10.93
CA GLU A 214 42.72 30.80 -12.20
C GLU A 214 42.83 32.32 -12.07
N CYS A 215 41.92 32.96 -11.32
CA CYS A 215 41.99 34.40 -11.04
C CYS A 215 43.26 34.74 -10.24
N GLN A 216 43.62 33.95 -9.22
CA GLN A 216 44.89 34.09 -8.49
C GLN A 216 46.12 33.95 -9.40
N ARG A 217 46.12 33.04 -10.38
CA ARG A 217 47.22 32.91 -11.34
C ARG A 217 47.34 34.12 -12.27
N ILE A 218 46.22 34.72 -12.66
CA ILE A 218 46.20 35.93 -13.50
C ILE A 218 46.77 37.12 -12.72
N THR A 219 46.34 37.34 -11.48
CA THR A 219 46.87 38.44 -10.63
C THR A 219 48.37 38.26 -10.31
N ASN A 220 48.82 37.01 -10.13
CA ASN A 220 50.23 36.72 -9.85
C ASN A 220 51.12 36.87 -11.11
N ALA A 221 50.57 36.67 -12.31
CA ALA A 221 51.26 36.94 -13.58
C ALA A 221 51.31 38.44 -13.92
N GLU A 222 50.28 39.21 -13.55
CA GLU A 222 50.25 40.67 -13.69
C GLU A 222 51.25 41.35 -12.76
N ASN A 223 51.32 40.91 -11.50
CA ASN A 223 52.34 41.39 -10.55
C ASN A 223 53.76 41.09 -11.05
N ARG A 224 54.02 39.90 -11.61
CA ARG A 224 55.35 39.58 -12.21
C ARG A 224 55.71 40.48 -13.40
N LYS A 225 54.73 40.94 -14.19
CA LYS A 225 55.00 41.88 -15.29
C LYS A 225 55.29 43.30 -14.79
N GLN A 226 54.67 43.74 -13.70
CA GLN A 226 54.97 45.04 -13.08
C GLN A 226 56.34 45.08 -12.40
N TYR A 227 56.82 43.99 -11.80
CA TYR A 227 58.17 43.94 -11.21
C TYR A 227 59.31 43.98 -12.25
N ILE A 228 59.07 43.59 -13.51
CA ILE A 228 60.08 43.62 -14.57
C ILE A 228 60.29 45.04 -15.10
N TRP A 229 59.28 45.91 -15.06
CA TRP A 229 59.38 47.30 -15.52
C TRP A 229 60.07 48.25 -14.52
N ILE A 230 60.29 47.81 -13.28
CA ILE A 230 60.98 48.61 -12.24
C ILE A 230 62.49 48.31 -12.20
N ILE A 231 62.98 47.31 -12.95
CA ILE A 231 64.39 46.87 -12.97
C ILE A 231 65.05 47.06 -14.35
N MET A 232 64.55 48.00 -15.15
CA MET A 232 65.25 48.51 -16.35
C MET A 232 65.45 50.02 -16.23
#